data_AF-A0A4S3KVN8-F1
#
_entry.id   AF-A0A4S3KVN8-F1
#
_cell.length_a   1.000
_cell.length_b   1.000
_cell.length_c   1.000
_cell.angle_alpha   90.00
_cell.angle_beta   90.00
_cell.angle_gamma   90.00
#
_symmetry.space_group_name_H-M   'P 1'
#
loop_
_entity.id
_entity.type
_entity.pdbx_description
1 polymer ?
#
loop_
_entity_poly.entity_id
_entity_poly.type
_entity_poly.pdbx_seq_one_letter_code
_entity_poly.pdbx_strand_id
1 'polypeptide(L)'
;MRRHIRPAILLAAMTAMTALPLRGEEAAAFESEPVLAAATLVSPALLAGPGYRVEAQVPVVGFMARFTLLTDDGPLIADSIELLEERAIEMAALNALDTVGHGEAFLRAAADSAGSRARAVTQVVRDPLGSIAGLPAGVLRYFQKELAKWGGRFRKHGDRIAHGARNDGDPEAVDGPMTGGRAHRPPRPDRPWYASAGREVVRQAEDAVSHGSARRALARHLGIDPYTATRNPALNERLDRLAWSAAAGQFGVDQLLGFLPAGTREAFGQGERVNELVWSMDPEDLRARNREVLERWCGDGFQLRRFIRHRAFLASVQTRLVDALDALAPRSGCEHLLDLALAADHDVEARFMANALRLAGGYLGEVGRGAQIDTVGAGLTLATRDGRLVLPLPIDFLSWTETAAGFFEQPALSTGPRLLLLTGTLSDRALRELTRRGWEVVTRVPYAVAGTEPATG
;
A
#
# COMPACT_ATOMS: atom_id res chain seq x y z
N MET A 1 28.69 -42.89 99.19
CA MET A 1 29.84 -42.21 98.55
C MET A 1 29.51 -41.92 97.09
N ARG A 2 29.93 -40.74 96.63
CA ARG A 2 29.75 -40.12 95.30
C ARG A 2 29.84 -41.09 94.10
N ARG A 3 29.09 -40.81 93.03
CA ARG A 3 29.62 -40.20 91.78
C ARG A 3 28.53 -39.93 90.73
N HIS A 4 28.66 -38.76 90.11
CA HIS A 4 27.84 -38.18 89.06
C HIS A 4 27.96 -38.91 87.73
N ILE A 5 26.87 -38.98 86.97
CA ILE A 5 26.89 -39.11 85.49
C ILE A 5 25.80 -38.19 84.93
N ARG A 6 26.20 -37.21 84.10
CA ARG A 6 25.34 -36.40 83.22
C ARG A 6 25.19 -37.12 81.87
N PRO A 7 24.07 -36.94 81.16
CA PRO A 7 24.16 -36.57 79.74
C PRO A 7 23.22 -35.37 79.43
N ALA A 8 23.76 -34.27 78.90
CA ALA A 8 23.84 -33.95 77.47
C ALA A 8 22.53 -33.35 76.94
N ILE A 9 22.44 -32.01 77.04
CA ILE A 9 21.42 -31.17 76.41
C ILE A 9 21.78 -31.10 74.92
N LEU A 10 20.94 -31.67 74.06
CA LEU A 10 21.02 -31.55 72.61
C LEU A 10 20.44 -30.20 72.19
N LEU A 11 21.31 -29.33 71.66
CA LEU A 11 20.96 -28.05 71.08
C LEU A 11 20.39 -28.31 69.67
N ALA A 12 19.08 -28.15 69.50
CA ALA A 12 18.43 -28.17 68.20
C ALA A 12 18.65 -26.83 67.50
N ALA A 13 19.49 -26.81 66.45
CA ALA A 13 19.66 -25.66 65.58
C ALA A 13 18.44 -25.53 64.64
N MET A 14 17.57 -24.54 64.91
CA MET A 14 16.55 -24.09 63.96
C MET A 14 17.22 -23.29 62.85
N THR A 15 17.37 -23.91 61.67
CA THR A 15 17.65 -23.22 60.41
C THR A 15 16.41 -22.45 59.99
N ALA A 16 16.44 -21.12 60.14
CA ALA A 16 15.45 -20.24 59.56
C ALA A 16 15.62 -20.25 58.03
N MET A 17 14.73 -20.96 57.32
CA MET A 17 14.54 -20.79 55.87
C MET A 17 13.98 -19.40 55.63
N THR A 18 14.85 -18.47 55.26
CA THR A 18 14.45 -17.20 54.65
C THR A 18 13.80 -17.51 53.30
N ALA A 19 12.47 -17.43 53.25
CA ALA A 19 11.74 -17.42 51.99
C ALA A 19 12.18 -16.19 51.19
N LEU A 20 13.00 -16.38 50.16
CA LEU A 20 13.19 -15.37 49.13
C LEU A 20 11.81 -15.09 48.51
N PRO A 21 11.34 -13.84 48.49
CA PRO A 21 10.17 -13.53 47.68
C PRO A 21 10.57 -13.80 46.24
N LEU A 22 9.91 -14.77 45.60
CA LEU A 22 9.82 -14.82 44.15
C LEU A 22 9.22 -13.47 43.76
N ARG A 23 10.08 -12.53 43.35
CA ARG A 23 9.64 -11.40 42.54
C ARG A 23 9.05 -12.04 41.30
N GLY A 24 7.72 -12.16 41.27
CA GLY A 24 7.00 -12.34 40.03
C GLY A 24 7.44 -11.18 39.17
N GLU A 25 8.19 -11.49 38.11
CA GLU A 25 8.47 -10.54 37.06
C GLU A 25 7.10 -10.14 36.54
N GLU A 26 6.65 -8.93 36.92
CA GLU A 26 5.38 -8.39 36.49
C GLU A 26 5.51 -8.24 34.98
N ALA A 27 5.07 -9.26 34.24
CA ALA A 27 5.26 -9.34 32.81
C ALA A 27 4.72 -8.04 32.22
N ALA A 28 5.61 -7.26 31.57
CA ALA A 28 5.31 -5.91 31.10
C ALA A 28 3.90 -5.85 30.50
N ALA A 29 3.11 -4.83 30.87
CA ALA A 29 1.69 -4.75 30.49
C ALA A 29 1.44 -4.79 28.96
N PHE A 30 2.45 -4.38 28.19
CA PHE A 30 2.45 -4.38 26.74
C PHE A 30 3.72 -5.01 26.18
N GLU A 31 3.60 -5.59 24.99
CA GLU A 31 4.73 -6.09 24.21
C GLU A 31 5.38 -4.97 23.39
N SER A 32 6.66 -5.12 23.07
CA SER A 32 7.29 -4.40 21.97
C SER A 32 7.08 -5.15 20.65
N GLU A 33 7.17 -4.45 19.53
CA GLU A 33 7.21 -5.11 18.22
C GLU A 33 8.49 -5.94 18.10
N PRO A 34 8.41 -7.21 17.66
CA PRO A 34 9.56 -8.10 17.63
C PRO A 34 10.44 -7.90 16.41
N VAL A 35 11.64 -8.45 16.48
CA VAL A 35 12.43 -8.81 15.29
C VAL A 35 12.28 -10.31 15.10
N LEU A 36 11.78 -10.72 13.93
CA LEU A 36 11.45 -12.10 13.61
C LEU A 36 12.43 -12.64 12.58
N ALA A 37 12.65 -13.96 12.57
CA ALA A 37 13.39 -14.57 11.48
C ALA A 37 12.56 -14.51 10.20
N ALA A 38 13.15 -14.10 9.08
CA ALA A 38 12.45 -14.02 7.79
C ALA A 38 11.75 -15.35 7.43
N ALA A 39 12.43 -16.47 7.71
CA ALA A 39 11.94 -17.82 7.44
C ALA A 39 10.69 -18.23 8.27
N THR A 40 10.34 -17.50 9.33
CA THR A 40 9.08 -17.76 10.07
C THR A 40 7.91 -16.97 9.51
N LEU A 41 8.17 -15.95 8.68
CA LEU A 41 7.16 -15.08 8.09
C LEU A 41 6.80 -15.49 6.67
N VAL A 42 7.78 -15.90 5.87
CA VAL A 42 7.60 -16.15 4.43
C VAL A 42 8.14 -17.50 3.99
N SER A 43 7.69 -17.95 2.82
CA SER A 43 8.17 -19.20 2.23
C SER A 43 9.67 -19.11 1.87
N PRO A 44 10.40 -20.24 1.88
CA PRO A 44 11.82 -20.25 1.52
C PRO A 44 12.13 -19.68 0.12
N ALA A 45 11.18 -19.77 -0.81
CA ALA A 45 11.31 -19.26 -2.18
C ALA A 45 11.39 -17.72 -2.24
N LEU A 46 10.90 -17.01 -1.22
CA LEU A 46 10.97 -15.55 -1.13
C LEU A 46 12.25 -15.06 -0.41
N LEU A 47 13.01 -15.95 0.24
CA LEU A 47 14.19 -15.55 1.01
C LEU A 47 15.41 -15.23 0.13
N ALA A 48 15.46 -15.78 -1.08
CA ALA A 48 16.49 -15.49 -2.06
C ALA A 48 16.01 -15.86 -3.46
N GLY A 49 16.47 -15.12 -4.45
CA GLY A 49 16.22 -15.40 -5.86
C GLY A 49 17.28 -14.77 -6.76
N PRO A 50 17.08 -14.80 -8.08
CA PRO A 50 18.00 -14.16 -9.02
C PRO A 50 18.15 -12.66 -8.70
N GLY A 51 19.38 -12.23 -8.41
CA GLY A 51 19.71 -10.83 -8.13
C GLY A 51 19.35 -10.32 -6.73
N TYR A 52 18.84 -11.14 -5.81
CA TYR A 52 18.53 -10.68 -4.44
C TYR A 52 18.64 -11.75 -3.36
N ARG A 53 18.87 -11.29 -2.12
CA ARG A 53 18.74 -12.08 -0.89
C ARG A 53 18.08 -11.25 0.22
N VAL A 54 17.15 -11.83 0.96
CA VAL A 54 16.50 -11.19 2.11
C VAL A 54 17.38 -11.32 3.36
N GLU A 55 17.47 -10.26 4.16
CA GLU A 55 18.12 -10.32 5.48
C GLU A 55 17.41 -11.34 6.39
N ALA A 56 18.19 -12.07 7.19
CA ALA A 56 17.64 -13.14 8.04
C ALA A 56 16.73 -12.63 9.17
N GLN A 57 16.92 -11.38 9.59
CA GLN A 57 16.20 -10.76 10.71
C GLN A 57 15.33 -9.61 10.18
N VAL A 58 14.06 -9.65 10.53
CA VAL A 58 13.01 -8.80 9.97
C VAL A 58 12.33 -8.06 11.12
N PRO A 59 12.58 -6.76 11.32
CA PRO A 59 11.87 -5.99 12.31
C PRO A 59 10.40 -5.82 11.89
N VAL A 60 9.50 -6.02 12.84
CA VAL A 60 8.10 -5.62 12.70
C VAL A 60 8.00 -4.15 13.11
N VAL A 61 7.42 -3.31 12.24
CA VAL A 61 7.25 -1.87 12.46
C VAL A 61 5.82 -1.48 12.10
N GLY A 62 5.04 -1.05 13.10
CA GLY A 62 3.61 -0.78 12.93
C GLY A 62 2.85 -1.99 12.43
N PHE A 63 3.13 -3.17 12.98
CA PHE A 63 2.53 -4.46 12.61
C PHE A 63 2.85 -4.97 11.19
N MET A 64 3.68 -4.26 10.42
CA MET A 64 4.22 -4.69 9.12
C MET A 64 5.61 -5.28 9.29
N ALA A 65 5.91 -6.37 8.60
CA ALA A 65 7.26 -6.88 8.50
C ALA A 65 8.06 -6.04 7.49
N ARG A 66 9.16 -5.42 7.92
CA ARG A 66 10.06 -4.66 7.05
C ARG A 66 11.20 -5.54 6.58
N PHE A 67 11.12 -6.00 5.34
CA PHE A 67 12.17 -6.79 4.72
C PHE A 67 13.21 -5.90 4.03
N THR A 68 14.47 -6.25 4.20
CA THR A 68 15.59 -5.69 3.44
C THR A 68 16.06 -6.73 2.42
N LEU A 69 15.95 -6.42 1.14
CA LEU A 69 16.50 -7.22 0.05
C LEU A 69 17.88 -6.65 -0.30
N LEU A 70 18.91 -7.45 -0.12
CA LEU A 70 20.26 -7.17 -0.57
C LEU A 70 20.34 -7.46 -2.07
N THR A 71 20.65 -6.43 -2.86
CA THR A 71 20.83 -6.52 -4.32
C THR A 71 22.15 -5.87 -4.71
N ASP A 72 22.63 -6.11 -5.93
CA ASP A 72 23.87 -5.53 -6.45
C ASP A 72 23.78 -4.00 -6.61
N ASP A 73 22.58 -3.47 -6.84
CA ASP A 73 22.29 -2.03 -6.99
C ASP A 73 22.00 -1.33 -5.65
N GLY A 74 22.14 -2.06 -4.53
CA GLY A 74 21.88 -1.56 -3.18
C GLY A 74 20.66 -2.21 -2.51
N PRO A 75 20.39 -1.88 -1.24
CA PRO A 75 19.28 -2.49 -0.51
C PRO A 75 17.92 -1.97 -1.01
N LEU A 76 16.98 -2.88 -1.28
CA LEU A 76 15.58 -2.56 -1.52
C LEU A 76 14.75 -2.88 -0.27
N ILE A 77 13.84 -1.98 0.08
CA ILE A 77 12.96 -2.13 1.24
C ILE A 77 11.58 -2.58 0.78
N ALA A 78 11.03 -3.56 1.48
CA ALA A 78 9.64 -4.00 1.37
C ALA A 78 8.95 -3.93 2.74
N ASP A 79 8.06 -2.96 2.91
CA ASP A 79 7.28 -2.72 4.14
C ASP A 79 6.00 -3.58 4.19
N SER A 80 6.10 -4.86 3.83
CA SER A 80 5.11 -5.93 4.10
C SER A 80 5.52 -7.23 3.40
N ILE A 81 4.86 -8.34 3.73
CA ILE A 81 4.99 -9.60 2.98
C ILE A 81 4.55 -9.42 1.51
N GLU A 82 3.44 -8.73 1.26
CA GLU A 82 2.96 -8.45 -0.11
C GLU A 82 3.98 -7.65 -0.92
N LEU A 83 4.59 -6.61 -0.33
CA LEU A 83 5.62 -5.85 -1.02
C LEU A 83 6.88 -6.69 -1.27
N LEU A 84 7.21 -7.63 -0.39
CA LEU A 84 8.34 -8.55 -0.62
C LEU A 84 8.06 -9.43 -1.85
N GLU A 85 6.84 -9.95 -1.97
CA GLU A 85 6.42 -10.73 -3.14
C GLU A 85 6.50 -9.92 -4.44
N GLU A 86 6.01 -8.67 -4.43
CA GLU A 86 6.16 -7.76 -5.57
C GLU A 86 7.64 -7.52 -5.91
N ARG A 87 8.48 -7.20 -4.91
CA ARG A 87 9.91 -6.98 -5.13
C ARG A 87 10.61 -8.22 -5.67
N ALA A 88 10.26 -9.42 -5.21
CA ALA A 88 10.83 -10.66 -5.71
C ALA A 88 10.52 -10.89 -7.19
N ILE A 89 9.27 -10.64 -7.62
CA ILE A 89 8.87 -10.71 -9.03
C ILE A 89 9.61 -9.67 -9.86
N GLU A 90 9.73 -8.45 -9.35
CA GLU A 90 10.47 -7.37 -10.01
C GLU A 90 11.97 -7.68 -10.17
N MET A 91 12.60 -8.30 -9.18
CA MET A 91 14.01 -8.71 -9.29
C MET A 91 14.20 -9.82 -10.32
N ALA A 92 13.27 -10.77 -10.36
CA ALA A 92 13.29 -11.81 -11.37
C ALA A 92 13.06 -11.22 -12.79
N ALA A 93 12.20 -10.21 -12.92
CA ALA A 93 11.99 -9.45 -14.16
C ALA A 93 13.24 -8.65 -14.57
N LEU A 94 13.88 -7.95 -13.62
CA LEU A 94 15.13 -7.23 -13.84
C LEU A 94 16.23 -8.17 -14.36
N ASN A 95 16.45 -9.29 -13.68
CA ASN A 95 17.42 -10.30 -14.08
C ASN A 95 17.13 -10.84 -15.49
N ALA A 96 15.85 -11.06 -15.83
CA ALA A 96 15.47 -11.46 -17.19
C ALA A 96 15.82 -10.38 -18.23
N LEU A 97 15.53 -9.12 -17.94
CA LEU A 97 15.90 -7.99 -18.81
C LEU A 97 17.42 -7.83 -18.96
N ASP A 98 18.21 -8.18 -17.94
CA ASP A 98 19.67 -8.09 -17.99
C ASP A 98 20.29 -9.20 -18.83
N THR A 99 19.70 -10.40 -18.87
CA THR A 99 20.12 -11.43 -19.84
C THR A 99 19.97 -10.96 -21.29
N VAL A 100 18.98 -10.11 -21.56
CA VAL A 100 18.75 -9.47 -22.87
C VAL A 100 19.64 -8.24 -23.08
N GLY A 101 20.20 -7.68 -22.00
CA GLY A 101 21.08 -6.52 -21.98
C GLY A 101 22.35 -6.64 -22.84
N HIS A 102 22.66 -7.82 -23.36
CA HIS A 102 23.75 -8.07 -24.30
C HIS A 102 23.31 -8.17 -25.78
N GLY A 103 22.03 -8.01 -26.09
CA GLY A 103 21.50 -8.05 -27.46
C GLY A 103 21.56 -6.71 -28.21
N GLU A 104 21.50 -6.75 -29.55
CA GLU A 104 21.54 -5.55 -30.41
C GLU A 104 20.47 -4.51 -30.05
N ALA A 105 19.31 -4.94 -29.55
CA ALA A 105 18.23 -4.05 -29.13
C ALA A 105 18.63 -3.16 -27.93
N PHE A 106 19.35 -3.72 -26.96
CA PHE A 106 19.84 -2.96 -25.81
C PHE A 106 20.98 -2.00 -26.21
N LEU A 107 21.89 -2.43 -27.09
CA LEU A 107 22.99 -1.59 -27.60
C LEU A 107 22.49 -0.42 -28.44
N ARG A 108 21.47 -0.61 -29.28
CA ARG A 108 20.88 0.49 -30.08
C ARG A 108 20.01 1.43 -29.24
N ALA A 109 19.23 0.91 -28.29
CA ALA A 109 18.52 1.75 -27.32
C ALA A 109 19.50 2.61 -26.48
N ALA A 110 20.66 2.06 -26.10
CA ALA A 110 21.71 2.80 -25.41
C ALA A 110 22.32 3.90 -26.30
N ALA A 111 22.59 3.62 -27.58
CA ALA A 111 23.15 4.59 -28.53
C ALA A 111 22.28 5.84 -28.72
N ASP A 112 20.95 5.69 -28.76
CA ASP A 112 20.03 6.82 -28.97
C ASP A 112 19.64 7.57 -27.70
N SER A 113 19.73 6.91 -26.53
CA SER A 113 19.61 7.60 -25.23
C SER A 113 20.74 8.61 -25.01
N ALA A 114 21.92 8.37 -25.58
CA ALA A 114 23.05 9.29 -25.55
C ALA A 114 22.87 10.50 -26.49
N GLY A 115 22.14 10.35 -27.60
CA GLY A 115 21.97 11.40 -28.61
C GLY A 115 20.82 12.39 -28.35
N SER A 116 19.74 11.97 -27.68
CA SER A 116 18.48 12.72 -27.63
C SER A 116 18.16 13.44 -26.31
N ARG A 117 18.97 13.29 -25.24
CA ARG A 117 18.67 13.88 -23.91
C ARG A 117 19.85 14.56 -23.21
N ALA A 118 20.69 15.29 -23.95
CA ALA A 118 21.74 16.12 -23.35
C ALA A 118 21.21 17.40 -22.66
N ARG A 119 19.90 17.68 -22.67
CA ARG A 119 19.32 18.92 -22.12
C ARG A 119 17.97 18.68 -21.43
N ALA A 120 17.99 18.18 -20.18
CA ALA A 120 16.96 18.47 -19.16
C ALA A 120 17.17 17.68 -17.86
N VAL A 121 18.35 17.74 -17.21
CA VAL A 121 18.47 17.41 -15.78
C VAL A 121 19.58 18.27 -15.15
N THR A 122 19.25 19.51 -14.76
CA THR A 122 20.17 20.34 -13.96
C THR A 122 19.49 20.99 -12.75
N GLN A 123 18.56 20.31 -12.11
CA GLN A 123 18.13 20.68 -10.76
C GLN A 123 17.59 19.46 -10.03
N VAL A 124 18.48 18.83 -9.26
CA VAL A 124 18.29 18.14 -7.97
C VAL A 124 19.43 17.14 -7.87
N VAL A 125 20.62 17.59 -7.48
CA VAL A 125 21.60 16.78 -6.72
C VAL A 125 22.58 17.77 -6.08
N ARG A 126 22.35 18.15 -4.83
CA ARG A 126 23.40 18.56 -3.86
C ARG A 126 22.86 18.37 -2.44
N ASP A 127 22.79 17.11 -1.98
CA ASP A 127 23.46 16.63 -0.75
C ASP A 127 23.09 15.15 -0.47
N PRO A 128 23.94 14.15 -0.79
CA PRO A 128 23.56 12.74 -0.67
C PRO A 128 24.04 12.02 0.60
N LEU A 129 24.51 12.69 1.67
CA LEU A 129 25.05 12.00 2.86
C LEU A 129 24.54 12.49 4.23
N GLY A 130 23.34 13.05 4.29
CA GLY A 130 22.72 13.51 5.55
C GLY A 130 21.44 12.79 6.01
N SER A 131 20.94 11.79 5.29
CA SER A 131 19.53 11.35 5.44
C SER A 131 19.32 9.86 5.72
N ILE A 132 20.21 9.21 6.47
CA ILE A 132 20.11 7.77 6.83
C ILE A 132 19.82 7.55 8.34
N ALA A 133 19.33 8.57 9.05
CA ALA A 133 18.76 8.38 10.39
C ALA A 133 17.49 9.22 10.53
N GLY A 134 16.32 8.61 10.32
CA GLY A 134 15.05 9.34 10.43
C GLY A 134 13.80 8.52 10.15
N LEU A 135 13.66 7.36 10.81
CA LEU A 135 12.40 6.66 11.10
C LEU A 135 11.33 6.59 9.99
N PRO A 136 11.20 5.50 9.22
CA PRO A 136 9.98 5.24 8.47
C PRO A 136 8.93 4.68 9.45
N ALA A 137 8.21 5.60 10.09
CA ALA A 137 7.06 5.32 10.95
C ALA A 137 5.74 5.59 10.21
N GLY A 138 5.59 5.23 8.93
CA GLY A 138 4.36 5.50 8.17
C GLY A 138 3.13 4.86 8.81
N VAL A 139 3.23 3.57 9.13
CA VAL A 139 2.13 2.78 9.71
C VAL A 139 1.92 3.11 11.20
N LEU A 140 2.99 3.21 11.99
CA LEU A 140 2.92 3.69 13.38
C LEU A 140 2.33 5.10 13.48
N ARG A 141 2.74 6.04 12.61
CA ARG A 141 2.20 7.40 12.57
C ARG A 141 0.76 7.40 12.05
N TYR A 142 0.35 6.52 11.15
CA TYR A 142 -1.05 6.36 10.75
C TYR A 142 -1.92 5.93 11.94
N PHE A 143 -1.53 4.87 12.67
CA PHE A 143 -2.24 4.44 13.87
C PHE A 143 -2.19 5.49 15.01
N GLN A 144 -1.04 6.14 15.24
CA GLN A 144 -0.86 7.16 16.29
C GLN A 144 -1.53 8.52 15.97
N LYS A 145 -1.43 9.02 14.73
CA LYS A 145 -1.97 10.32 14.30
C LYS A 145 -3.51 10.28 14.26
N GLU A 146 -4.12 9.14 13.95
CA GLU A 146 -5.58 9.01 14.00
C GLU A 146 -6.12 8.75 15.41
N LEU A 147 -5.43 7.99 16.28
CA LEU A 147 -5.76 7.92 17.72
C LEU A 147 -5.73 9.32 18.37
N ALA A 148 -4.73 10.15 18.03
CA ALA A 148 -4.61 11.53 18.55
C ALA A 148 -5.65 12.51 17.97
N LYS A 149 -6.06 12.37 16.69
CA LYS A 149 -7.06 13.26 16.05
C LYS A 149 -8.51 12.95 16.43
N TRP A 150 -8.81 11.74 16.88
CA TRP A 150 -10.17 11.32 17.24
C TRP A 150 -10.55 11.60 18.70
N GLY A 151 -9.56 11.68 19.61
CA GLY A 151 -9.79 12.14 20.99
C GLY A 151 -10.40 13.55 21.09
N GLY A 152 -10.26 14.39 20.05
CA GLY A 152 -10.79 15.75 20.00
C GLY A 152 -12.12 15.95 19.25
N ARG A 153 -12.70 14.92 18.58
CA ARG A 153 -13.81 15.11 17.63
C ARG A 153 -15.17 14.51 18.02
N PHE A 154 -15.31 13.87 19.17
CA PHE A 154 -16.58 13.29 19.65
C PHE A 154 -17.64 14.31 20.13
N ARG A 155 -17.75 15.51 19.53
CA ARG A 155 -18.81 16.46 19.95
C ARG A 155 -19.52 17.30 18.90
N LYS A 156 -19.31 17.15 17.58
CA LYS A 156 -20.16 17.85 16.61
C LYS A 156 -20.35 17.05 15.31
N HIS A 157 -21.41 16.24 15.27
CA HIS A 157 -22.11 15.92 14.04
C HIS A 157 -23.52 16.51 14.16
N GLY A 158 -23.75 17.57 13.41
CA GLY A 158 -24.85 18.52 13.56
C GLY A 158 -24.30 19.91 13.25
N ASP A 159 -24.74 20.46 12.12
CA ASP A 159 -24.41 21.77 11.56
C ASP A 159 -23.16 21.85 10.66
N ARG A 160 -23.34 21.43 9.40
CA ARG A 160 -22.72 22.14 8.26
C ARG A 160 -23.57 22.06 6.99
N ILE A 161 -24.78 22.63 7.05
CA ILE A 161 -25.39 23.27 5.87
C ILE A 161 -25.34 24.76 6.13
N ALA A 162 -24.31 25.42 5.57
CA ALA A 162 -24.29 26.82 5.21
C ALA A 162 -22.85 27.21 4.84
N HIS A 163 -22.42 26.91 3.61
CA HIS A 163 -21.72 27.94 2.84
C HIS A 163 -22.18 27.79 1.39
N GLY A 164 -22.76 28.90 0.92
CA GLY A 164 -23.59 28.96 -0.25
C GLY A 164 -22.86 28.67 -1.55
N ALA A 165 -23.68 28.27 -2.50
CA ALA A 165 -23.49 28.50 -3.91
C ALA A 165 -22.78 29.84 -4.17
N ARG A 166 -21.64 29.79 -4.85
CA ARG A 166 -21.36 30.70 -5.96
C ARG A 166 -20.83 29.89 -7.12
N ASN A 167 -21.68 29.91 -8.13
CA ASN A 167 -21.44 29.51 -9.49
C ASN A 167 -20.83 30.73 -10.16
N ASP A 168 -19.53 30.72 -10.47
CA ASP A 168 -18.93 31.73 -11.33
C ASP A 168 -18.80 31.11 -12.73
N GLY A 169 -19.92 31.14 -13.44
CA GLY A 169 -19.93 31.12 -14.89
C GLY A 169 -19.63 32.53 -15.39
N ASP A 170 -18.73 32.63 -16.36
CA ASP A 170 -18.49 33.83 -17.16
C ASP A 170 -19.82 34.26 -17.83
N PRO A 171 -20.22 35.55 -17.80
CA PRO A 171 -19.76 36.47 -18.85
C PRO A 171 -19.66 37.96 -18.44
N GLU A 172 -19.03 38.73 -19.32
CA GLU A 172 -19.02 40.21 -19.43
C GLU A 172 -17.92 40.98 -18.66
N ALA A 173 -17.00 41.50 -19.48
CA ALA A 173 -15.99 42.48 -19.10
C ALA A 173 -16.64 43.76 -18.57
N VAL A 174 -16.46 44.03 -17.28
CA VAL A 174 -16.78 45.31 -16.66
C VAL A 174 -15.67 46.31 -16.99
N ASP A 175 -16.03 47.31 -17.78
CA ASP A 175 -15.20 48.45 -18.15
C ASP A 175 -14.93 49.31 -16.89
N GLY A 176 -13.71 49.23 -16.38
CA GLY A 176 -13.26 50.04 -15.23
C GLY A 176 -12.87 51.46 -15.66
N PRO A 177 -12.90 52.45 -14.74
CA PRO A 177 -12.75 53.89 -15.05
C PRO A 177 -11.35 54.33 -15.52
N MET A 178 -10.52 53.41 -16.01
CA MET A 178 -9.16 53.62 -16.49
C MET A 178 -8.98 53.03 -17.91
N THR A 179 -9.91 53.32 -18.83
CA THR A 179 -9.78 52.96 -20.26
C THR A 179 -10.00 54.14 -21.21
N GLY A 180 -10.03 55.37 -20.70
CA GLY A 180 -10.03 56.59 -21.51
C GLY A 180 -8.67 56.86 -22.15
N GLY A 181 -8.38 56.27 -23.32
CA GLY A 181 -7.22 56.69 -24.12
C GLY A 181 -6.62 55.70 -25.12
N ARG A 182 -7.26 54.60 -25.49
CA ARG A 182 -6.71 53.70 -26.53
C ARG A 182 -7.49 53.79 -27.83
N ALA A 183 -6.85 54.37 -28.86
CA ALA A 183 -7.37 54.41 -30.22
C ALA A 183 -7.59 53.00 -30.79
N HIS A 184 -8.69 52.86 -31.54
CA HIS A 184 -9.18 51.64 -32.15
C HIS A 184 -8.12 51.02 -33.10
N ARG A 185 -7.66 49.80 -32.82
CA ARG A 185 -6.89 48.98 -33.77
C ARG A 185 -7.89 48.10 -34.55
N PRO A 186 -7.79 47.98 -35.90
CA PRO A 186 -8.70 47.12 -36.65
C PRO A 186 -8.49 45.63 -36.29
N PRO A 187 -9.54 44.78 -36.39
CA PRO A 187 -9.45 43.39 -36.00
C PRO A 187 -8.51 42.62 -36.94
N ARG A 188 -7.62 41.81 -36.35
CA ARG A 188 -6.86 40.79 -37.08
C ARG A 188 -7.76 39.55 -37.25
N PRO A 189 -7.70 38.85 -38.38
CA PRO A 189 -8.54 37.68 -38.62
C PRO A 189 -8.24 36.58 -37.59
N ASP A 190 -9.32 36.00 -37.07
CA ASP A 190 -9.32 35.05 -35.97
C ASP A 190 -8.72 33.72 -36.43
N ARG A 191 -7.55 33.37 -35.87
CA ARG A 191 -7.09 31.98 -35.87
C ARG A 191 -7.23 31.45 -34.44
N PRO A 192 -7.97 30.33 -34.22
CA PRO A 192 -8.08 29.71 -32.90
C PRO A 192 -6.71 29.38 -32.34
N TRP A 193 -6.50 29.60 -31.05
CA TRP A 193 -5.20 29.47 -30.37
C TRP A 193 -4.62 28.04 -30.36
N TYR A 194 -5.40 27.04 -30.80
CA TYR A 194 -4.97 25.65 -30.99
C TYR A 194 -4.41 25.35 -32.40
N ALA A 195 -4.55 26.26 -33.37
CA ALA A 195 -4.13 26.04 -34.75
C ALA A 195 -2.60 26.14 -34.97
N SER A 196 -1.82 26.33 -33.90
CA SER A 196 -0.36 26.38 -33.93
C SER A 196 0.31 25.46 -32.91
N ALA A 197 -0.37 24.41 -32.45
CA ALA A 197 0.34 23.28 -31.86
C ALA A 197 1.22 22.66 -32.94
N GLY A 198 2.51 23.01 -32.97
CA GLY A 198 3.43 22.59 -34.01
C GLY A 198 3.54 21.06 -34.06
N ARG A 199 3.95 20.53 -35.23
CA ARG A 199 4.19 19.09 -35.46
C ARG A 199 5.03 18.43 -34.36
N GLU A 200 5.96 19.17 -33.77
CA GLU A 200 6.82 18.69 -32.69
C GLU A 200 6.06 18.47 -31.37
N VAL A 201 5.09 19.31 -31.02
CA VAL A 201 4.27 19.15 -29.81
C VAL A 201 3.34 17.94 -29.96
N VAL A 202 2.77 17.75 -31.16
CA VAL A 202 1.94 16.58 -31.49
C VAL A 202 2.79 15.30 -31.44
N ARG A 203 3.97 15.30 -32.06
CA ARG A 203 4.91 14.17 -32.03
C ARG A 203 5.36 13.82 -30.61
N GLN A 204 5.67 14.81 -29.77
CA GLN A 204 6.05 14.58 -28.37
C GLN A 204 4.89 13.99 -27.55
N ALA A 205 3.66 14.41 -27.81
CA ALA A 205 2.47 13.82 -27.18
C ALA A 205 2.26 12.37 -27.64
N GLU A 206 2.36 12.11 -28.94
CA GLU A 206 2.28 10.76 -29.52
C GLU A 206 3.38 9.82 -28.98
N ASP A 207 4.62 10.31 -28.87
CA ASP A 207 5.75 9.58 -28.31
C ASP A 207 5.51 9.24 -26.82
N ALA A 208 4.97 10.17 -26.04
CA ALA A 208 4.68 9.95 -24.61
C ALA A 208 3.56 8.93 -24.39
N VAL A 209 2.52 8.96 -25.24
CA VAL A 209 1.43 7.95 -25.23
C VAL A 209 1.96 6.58 -25.66
N SER A 210 2.80 6.54 -26.71
CA SER A 210 3.45 5.33 -27.20
C SER A 210 4.42 4.75 -26.16
N HIS A 211 5.13 5.60 -25.43
CA HIS A 211 5.99 5.20 -24.32
C HIS A 211 5.19 4.58 -23.17
N GLY A 212 4.10 5.24 -22.74
CA GLY A 212 3.25 4.73 -21.66
C GLY A 212 2.63 3.38 -22.00
N SER A 213 2.14 3.20 -23.23
CA SER A 213 1.58 1.93 -23.71
C SER A 213 2.65 0.85 -23.85
N ALA A 214 3.83 1.16 -24.40
CA ALA A 214 4.96 0.23 -24.48
C ALA A 214 5.41 -0.24 -23.09
N ARG A 215 5.48 0.67 -22.12
CA ARG A 215 5.82 0.34 -20.73
C ARG A 215 4.80 -0.62 -20.10
N ARG A 216 3.49 -0.37 -20.30
CA ARG A 216 2.44 -1.28 -19.80
C ARG A 216 2.48 -2.64 -20.47
N ALA A 217 2.76 -2.69 -21.78
CA ALA A 217 2.91 -3.94 -22.50
C ALA A 217 4.11 -4.74 -21.95
N LEU A 218 5.29 -4.13 -21.82
CA LEU A 218 6.46 -4.76 -21.19
C LEU A 218 6.13 -5.28 -19.78
N ALA A 219 5.47 -4.45 -18.95
CA ALA A 219 5.03 -4.83 -17.61
C ALA A 219 4.09 -6.04 -17.62
N ARG A 220 3.12 -6.09 -18.54
CA ARG A 220 2.20 -7.22 -18.74
C ARG A 220 2.94 -8.52 -19.06
N HIS A 221 3.95 -8.45 -19.92
CA HIS A 221 4.71 -9.64 -20.30
C HIS A 221 5.65 -10.12 -19.19
N LEU A 222 6.14 -9.20 -18.35
CA LEU A 222 6.97 -9.49 -17.19
C LEU A 222 6.15 -9.83 -15.93
N GLY A 223 4.82 -9.75 -15.98
CA GLY A 223 3.95 -10.03 -14.84
C GLY A 223 4.08 -9.02 -13.69
N ILE A 224 4.60 -7.82 -13.95
CA ILE A 224 4.82 -6.78 -12.94
C ILE A 224 3.75 -5.70 -13.02
N ASP A 225 3.51 -5.02 -11.91
CA ASP A 225 2.63 -3.85 -11.88
C ASP A 225 3.39 -2.61 -12.41
N PRO A 226 2.92 -1.97 -13.50
CA PRO A 226 3.62 -0.87 -14.15
C PRO A 226 3.75 0.37 -13.26
N TYR A 227 2.90 0.53 -12.26
CA TYR A 227 2.88 1.67 -11.35
C TYR A 227 3.79 1.44 -10.13
N THR A 228 3.83 0.22 -9.60
CA THR A 228 4.63 -0.09 -8.40
C THR A 228 6.09 -0.36 -8.75
N ALA A 229 6.38 -0.85 -9.97
CA ALA A 229 7.73 -1.05 -10.48
C ALA A 229 8.59 0.23 -10.48
N THR A 230 7.96 1.41 -10.42
CA THR A 230 8.66 2.70 -10.26
C THR A 230 9.42 2.82 -8.94
N ARG A 231 9.09 2.00 -7.94
CA ARG A 231 9.74 1.96 -6.61
C ARG A 231 11.04 1.15 -6.59
N ASN A 232 11.31 0.34 -7.61
CA ASN A 232 12.59 -0.34 -7.82
C ASN A 232 13.39 0.47 -8.85
N PRO A 233 14.41 1.25 -8.44
CA PRO A 233 15.11 2.17 -9.34
C PRO A 233 15.77 1.46 -10.52
N ALA A 234 16.41 0.31 -10.29
CA ALA A 234 17.12 -0.46 -11.31
C ALA A 234 16.15 -0.99 -12.38
N LEU A 235 15.06 -1.62 -11.94
CA LEU A 235 14.01 -2.08 -12.86
C LEU A 235 13.34 -0.92 -13.59
N ASN A 236 13.03 0.17 -12.89
CA ASN A 236 12.37 1.33 -13.47
C ASN A 236 13.18 1.94 -14.62
N GLU A 237 14.50 2.09 -14.44
CA GLU A 237 15.41 2.60 -15.46
C GLU A 237 15.52 1.66 -16.66
N ARG A 238 15.55 0.34 -16.41
CA ARG A 238 15.57 -0.68 -17.47
C ARG A 238 14.31 -0.65 -18.32
N LEU A 239 13.14 -0.63 -17.68
CA LEU A 239 11.85 -0.55 -18.34
C LEU A 239 11.69 0.75 -19.12
N ASP A 240 12.12 1.88 -18.56
CA ASP A 240 12.00 3.19 -19.21
C ASP A 240 12.78 3.23 -20.53
N ARG A 241 14.03 2.76 -20.52
CA ARG A 241 14.85 2.69 -21.74
C ARG A 241 14.22 1.84 -22.84
N LEU A 242 13.74 0.65 -22.47
CA LEU A 242 13.11 -0.27 -23.43
C LEU A 242 11.80 0.31 -23.98
N ALA A 243 10.98 0.91 -23.11
CA ALA A 243 9.74 1.56 -23.52
C ALA A 243 10.00 2.72 -24.50
N TRP A 244 11.05 3.53 -24.27
CA TRP A 244 11.43 4.61 -25.18
C TRP A 244 11.94 4.11 -26.53
N SER A 245 12.71 3.01 -26.55
CA SER A 245 13.15 2.40 -27.81
C SER A 245 11.97 1.85 -28.63
N ALA A 246 11.00 1.23 -27.96
CA ALA A 246 9.77 0.76 -28.60
C ALA A 246 8.91 1.93 -29.13
N ALA A 247 8.73 2.99 -28.34
CA ALA A 247 7.96 4.18 -28.73
C ALA A 247 8.58 4.91 -29.93
N ALA A 248 9.92 4.93 -30.02
CA ALA A 248 10.63 5.50 -31.16
C ALA A 248 10.51 4.66 -32.46
N GLY A 249 9.78 3.53 -32.43
CA GLY A 249 9.53 2.68 -33.60
C GLY A 249 10.71 1.80 -34.00
N GLN A 250 11.72 1.65 -33.13
CA GLN A 250 12.94 0.89 -33.43
C GLN A 250 12.73 -0.61 -33.28
N PHE A 251 11.88 -1.01 -32.35
CA PHE A 251 11.52 -2.39 -32.08
C PHE A 251 10.04 -2.47 -31.66
N GLY A 252 9.35 -3.54 -32.08
CA GLY A 252 8.06 -3.89 -31.47
C GLY A 252 8.27 -4.50 -30.08
N VAL A 253 7.31 -4.34 -29.18
CA VAL A 253 7.37 -4.95 -27.82
C VAL A 253 7.58 -6.46 -27.91
N ASP A 254 6.87 -7.16 -28.80
CA ASP A 254 7.04 -8.61 -29.01
C ASP A 254 8.45 -8.98 -29.49
N GLN A 255 9.08 -8.12 -30.29
CA GLN A 255 10.45 -8.33 -30.76
C GLN A 255 11.46 -8.15 -29.62
N LEU A 256 11.28 -7.15 -28.76
CA LEU A 256 12.11 -6.96 -27.56
C LEU A 256 12.00 -8.17 -26.61
N LEU A 257 10.81 -8.75 -26.51
CA LEU A 257 10.52 -9.89 -25.64
C LEU A 257 10.99 -11.22 -26.20
N GLY A 258 11.09 -11.37 -27.53
CA GLY A 258 11.62 -12.57 -28.18
C GLY A 258 13.09 -12.87 -27.84
N PHE A 259 13.80 -11.92 -27.22
CA PHE A 259 15.14 -12.11 -26.71
C PHE A 259 15.19 -12.70 -25.28
N LEU A 260 14.06 -12.70 -24.55
CA LEU A 260 14.00 -13.26 -23.20
C LEU A 260 14.10 -14.80 -23.24
N PRO A 261 14.69 -15.44 -22.22
CA PRO A 261 14.71 -16.90 -22.11
C PRO A 261 13.29 -17.51 -22.18
N ALA A 262 13.17 -18.68 -22.80
CA ALA A 262 11.91 -19.43 -22.77
C ALA A 262 11.56 -19.85 -21.32
N GLY A 263 10.28 -19.77 -20.93
CA GLY A 263 9.83 -20.11 -19.57
C GLY A 263 9.75 -18.92 -18.60
N THR A 264 10.22 -17.74 -19.01
CA THR A 264 10.25 -16.55 -18.14
C THR A 264 8.85 -16.02 -17.82
N ARG A 265 7.87 -16.16 -18.73
CA ARG A 265 6.46 -15.80 -18.46
C ARG A 265 5.80 -16.70 -17.42
N GLU A 266 6.10 -17.99 -17.47
CA GLU A 266 5.55 -19.02 -16.57
C GLU A 266 6.13 -18.88 -15.16
N ALA A 267 7.38 -18.45 -15.03
CA ALA A 267 8.04 -18.21 -13.75
C ALA A 267 7.46 -17.00 -12.98
N PHE A 268 6.96 -15.97 -13.68
CA PHE A 268 6.38 -14.77 -13.06
C PHE A 268 4.90 -14.93 -12.65
N GLY A 269 4.22 -15.99 -13.09
CA GLY A 269 2.77 -16.18 -12.90
C GLY A 269 2.32 -16.70 -11.52
N GLN A 270 3.25 -16.92 -10.57
CA GLN A 270 2.96 -17.56 -9.28
C GLN A 270 2.59 -16.57 -8.15
N GLY A 271 2.71 -15.26 -8.37
CA GLY A 271 2.34 -14.23 -7.39
C GLY A 271 0.90 -13.73 -7.53
N GLU A 272 0.53 -12.74 -6.70
CA GLU A 272 -0.74 -12.03 -6.83
C GLU A 272 -0.90 -11.50 -8.27
N ARG A 273 -1.92 -12.00 -9.00
CA ARG A 273 -2.17 -11.57 -10.37
C ARG A 273 -2.53 -10.09 -10.38
N VAL A 274 -1.65 -9.28 -10.97
CA VAL A 274 -1.95 -7.88 -11.29
C VAL A 274 -3.19 -7.87 -12.18
N ASN A 275 -4.13 -7.00 -11.85
CA ASN A 275 -5.41 -6.89 -12.53
C ASN A 275 -5.18 -6.54 -14.02
N GLU A 276 -5.77 -7.31 -14.94
CA GLU A 276 -5.57 -7.15 -16.39
C GLU A 276 -5.84 -5.71 -16.87
N LEU A 277 -6.80 -5.04 -16.22
CA LEU A 277 -7.19 -3.66 -16.51
C LEU A 277 -6.04 -2.68 -16.34
N VAL A 278 -5.16 -2.92 -15.37
CA VAL A 278 -3.99 -2.07 -15.06
C VAL A 278 -2.98 -2.10 -16.20
N TRP A 279 -2.93 -3.21 -16.96
CA TRP A 279 -2.09 -3.31 -18.15
C TRP A 279 -2.77 -2.81 -19.42
N SER A 280 -4.08 -3.07 -19.56
CA SER A 280 -4.78 -2.84 -20.83
C SER A 280 -5.34 -1.43 -20.99
N MET A 281 -5.66 -0.73 -19.91
CA MET A 281 -6.24 0.62 -19.96
C MET A 281 -5.16 1.71 -19.82
N ASP A 282 -5.41 2.86 -20.44
CA ASP A 282 -4.62 4.05 -20.18
C ASP A 282 -4.88 4.61 -18.76
N PRO A 283 -3.91 5.23 -18.08
CA PRO A 283 -4.14 5.84 -16.77
C PRO A 283 -5.33 6.80 -16.70
N GLU A 284 -5.68 7.51 -17.78
CA GLU A 284 -6.87 8.38 -17.77
C GLU A 284 -8.17 7.59 -17.85
N ASP A 285 -8.25 6.61 -18.74
CA ASP A 285 -9.41 5.72 -18.89
C ASP A 285 -9.62 4.88 -17.62
N LEU A 286 -8.54 4.36 -17.03
CA LEU A 286 -8.61 3.60 -15.78
C LEU A 286 -9.14 4.45 -14.63
N ARG A 287 -8.74 5.73 -14.55
CA ARG A 287 -9.30 6.68 -13.57
C ARG A 287 -10.75 7.01 -13.85
N ALA A 288 -11.15 7.11 -15.13
CA ALA A 288 -12.53 7.36 -15.52
C ALA A 288 -13.42 6.16 -15.13
N ARG A 289 -12.99 4.93 -15.43
CA ARG A 289 -13.64 3.69 -14.97
C ARG A 289 -13.74 3.66 -13.45
N ASN A 290 -12.65 3.91 -12.73
CA ASN A 290 -12.66 3.89 -11.27
C ASN A 290 -13.65 4.91 -10.68
N ARG A 291 -13.74 6.10 -11.29
CA ARG A 291 -14.72 7.12 -10.92
C ARG A 291 -16.15 6.61 -11.12
N GLU A 292 -16.46 6.09 -12.30
CA GLU A 292 -17.79 5.57 -12.64
C GLU A 292 -18.23 4.47 -11.67
N VAL A 293 -17.31 3.56 -11.29
CA VAL A 293 -17.60 2.53 -10.31
C VAL A 293 -17.87 3.11 -8.92
N LEU A 294 -17.07 4.07 -8.46
CA LEU A 294 -17.28 4.71 -7.16
C LEU A 294 -18.60 5.49 -7.10
N GLU A 295 -19.01 6.13 -8.19
CA GLU A 295 -20.26 6.89 -8.27
C GLU A 295 -21.51 6.02 -8.03
N ARG A 296 -21.39 4.69 -8.14
CA ARG A 296 -22.46 3.74 -7.78
C ARG A 296 -22.66 3.60 -6.27
N TRP A 297 -21.63 3.86 -5.47
CA TRP A 297 -21.60 3.56 -4.03
C TRP A 297 -21.42 4.79 -3.14
N CYS A 298 -20.87 5.88 -3.70
CA CYS A 298 -20.46 7.07 -2.97
C CYS A 298 -21.23 8.28 -3.50
N GLY A 299 -21.88 9.02 -2.61
CA GLY A 299 -22.80 10.10 -2.96
C GLY A 299 -22.13 11.47 -3.06
N ASP A 300 -20.99 11.70 -2.37
CA ASP A 300 -20.29 12.97 -2.42
C ASP A 300 -19.32 13.05 -3.61
N GLY A 301 -19.81 13.60 -4.72
CA GLY A 301 -18.99 13.83 -5.91
C GLY A 301 -17.76 14.71 -5.68
N PHE A 302 -17.74 15.60 -4.67
CA PHE A 302 -16.55 16.39 -4.36
C PHE A 302 -15.46 15.55 -3.70
N GLN A 303 -15.81 14.76 -2.67
CA GLN A 303 -14.86 13.84 -2.03
C GLN A 303 -14.31 12.84 -3.03
N LEU A 304 -15.18 12.25 -3.85
CA LEU A 304 -14.81 11.30 -4.90
C LEU A 304 -13.81 11.91 -5.90
N ARG A 305 -14.09 13.12 -6.43
CA ARG A 305 -13.16 13.82 -7.35
C ARG A 305 -11.80 14.12 -6.74
N ARG A 306 -11.74 14.29 -5.42
CA ARG A 306 -10.48 14.49 -4.68
C ARG A 306 -9.75 13.16 -4.53
N PHE A 307 -10.45 12.09 -4.17
CA PHE A 307 -9.90 10.75 -4.01
C PHE A 307 -9.30 10.21 -5.32
N ILE A 308 -10.01 10.38 -6.45
CA ILE A 308 -9.53 9.91 -7.77
C ILE A 308 -8.15 10.49 -8.15
N ARG A 309 -7.83 11.70 -7.67
CA ARG A 309 -6.56 12.39 -7.92
C ARG A 309 -5.58 12.29 -6.74
N HIS A 310 -5.88 11.48 -5.74
CA HIS A 310 -5.09 11.41 -4.52
C HIS A 310 -3.80 10.63 -4.76
N ARG A 311 -2.65 11.30 -4.55
CA ARG A 311 -1.32 10.79 -4.91
C ARG A 311 -0.88 9.55 -4.13
N ALA A 312 -1.44 9.33 -2.93
CA ALA A 312 -1.09 8.16 -2.12
C ALA A 312 -1.58 6.86 -2.77
N PHE A 313 -2.64 6.94 -3.59
CA PHE A 313 -3.20 5.79 -4.29
C PHE A 313 -2.59 5.69 -5.69
N LEU A 314 -1.64 4.76 -5.85
CA LEU A 314 -1.20 4.33 -7.17
C LEU A 314 -2.39 3.77 -7.96
N ALA A 315 -2.38 3.89 -9.29
CA ALA A 315 -3.55 3.55 -10.11
C ALA A 315 -3.98 2.08 -9.95
N SER A 316 -3.03 1.16 -9.78
CA SER A 316 -3.32 -0.25 -9.49
C SER A 316 -3.97 -0.44 -8.11
N VAL A 317 -3.45 0.22 -7.06
CA VAL A 317 -4.00 0.19 -5.70
C VAL A 317 -5.39 0.82 -5.64
N GLN A 318 -5.60 1.94 -6.36
CA GLN A 318 -6.91 2.56 -6.50
C GLN A 318 -7.90 1.60 -7.16
N THR A 319 -7.51 0.99 -8.29
CA THR A 319 -8.37 0.03 -9.01
C THR A 319 -8.70 -1.17 -8.12
N ARG A 320 -7.72 -1.69 -7.39
CA ARG A 320 -7.90 -2.77 -6.41
C ARG A 320 -8.91 -2.40 -5.31
N LEU A 321 -8.79 -1.21 -4.74
CA LEU A 321 -9.74 -0.71 -3.73
C LEU A 321 -11.15 -0.59 -4.31
N VAL A 322 -11.28 -0.02 -5.51
CA VAL A 322 -12.56 0.21 -6.18
C VAL A 322 -13.25 -1.09 -6.56
N ASP A 323 -12.51 -2.05 -7.12
CA ASP A 323 -13.05 -3.37 -7.45
C ASP A 323 -13.46 -4.15 -6.18
N ALA A 324 -12.69 -4.03 -5.09
CA ALA A 324 -13.05 -4.64 -3.81
C ALA A 324 -14.31 -4.01 -3.20
N LEU A 325 -14.47 -2.69 -3.32
CA LEU A 325 -15.68 -1.99 -2.90
C LEU A 325 -16.89 -2.42 -3.74
N ASP A 326 -16.71 -2.56 -5.05
CA ASP A 326 -17.78 -2.97 -5.96
C ASP A 326 -18.25 -4.41 -5.69
N ALA A 327 -17.30 -5.31 -5.46
CA ALA A 327 -17.60 -6.69 -5.07
C ALA A 327 -18.36 -6.77 -3.74
N LEU A 328 -17.99 -5.93 -2.77
CA LEU A 328 -18.67 -5.82 -1.48
C LEU A 328 -20.07 -5.21 -1.61
N ALA A 329 -20.29 -4.34 -2.60
CA ALA A 329 -21.57 -3.67 -2.85
C ALA A 329 -22.17 -3.07 -1.56
N PRO A 330 -21.46 -2.18 -0.85
CA PRO A 330 -21.83 -1.75 0.49
C PRO A 330 -23.18 -1.03 0.50
N ARG A 331 -23.96 -1.26 1.56
CA ARG A 331 -25.25 -0.56 1.72
C ARG A 331 -25.10 0.91 2.14
N SER A 332 -24.00 1.22 2.82
CA SER A 332 -23.66 2.55 3.33
C SER A 332 -22.19 2.58 3.77
N GLY A 333 -21.65 3.79 3.98
CA GLY A 333 -20.32 3.99 4.55
C GLY A 333 -19.20 4.25 3.56
N CYS A 334 -19.49 4.43 2.27
CA CYS A 334 -18.44 4.81 1.31
C CYS A 334 -17.76 6.13 1.69
N GLU A 335 -18.50 7.13 2.19
CA GLU A 335 -17.91 8.42 2.58
C GLU A 335 -16.87 8.27 3.69
N HIS A 336 -17.10 7.38 4.67
CA HIS A 336 -16.11 7.10 5.72
C HIS A 336 -14.84 6.46 5.14
N LEU A 337 -14.99 5.56 4.16
CA LEU A 337 -13.85 5.01 3.41
C LEU A 337 -13.10 6.10 2.65
N LEU A 338 -13.79 7.00 1.95
CA LEU A 338 -13.17 8.09 1.19
C LEU A 338 -12.47 9.09 2.11
N ASP A 339 -13.06 9.43 3.25
CA ASP A 339 -12.44 10.29 4.27
C ASP A 339 -11.14 9.67 4.80
N LEU A 340 -11.16 8.37 5.11
CA LEU A 340 -9.96 7.65 5.55
C LEU A 340 -8.91 7.58 4.42
N ALA A 341 -9.33 7.32 3.18
CA ALA A 341 -8.46 7.27 2.03
C ALA A 341 -7.79 8.62 1.74
N LEU A 342 -8.53 9.72 1.89
CA LEU A 342 -8.00 11.08 1.74
C LEU A 342 -7.06 11.49 2.87
N ALA A 343 -7.11 10.82 4.02
CA ALA A 343 -6.17 11.02 5.12
C ALA A 343 -4.84 10.30 4.93
N ALA A 344 -4.77 9.34 3.99
CA ALA A 344 -3.55 8.59 3.72
C ALA A 344 -2.46 9.46 3.07
N ASP A 345 -1.25 9.40 3.60
CA ASP A 345 -0.11 10.17 3.14
C ASP A 345 0.79 9.34 2.19
N HIS A 346 0.77 8.00 2.29
CA HIS A 346 1.68 7.09 1.59
C HIS A 346 0.98 5.88 0.95
N ASP A 347 1.72 5.18 0.09
CA ASP A 347 1.25 3.99 -0.63
C ASP A 347 0.97 2.80 0.28
N VAL A 348 1.75 2.61 1.34
CA VAL A 348 1.52 1.54 2.34
C VAL A 348 0.15 1.72 3.01
N GLU A 349 -0.22 2.95 3.35
CA GLU A 349 -1.54 3.27 3.93
C GLU A 349 -2.66 3.04 2.90
N ALA A 350 -2.45 3.45 1.65
CA ALA A 350 -3.37 3.20 0.55
C ALA A 350 -3.62 1.70 0.32
N ARG A 351 -2.54 0.89 0.34
CA ARG A 351 -2.59 -0.57 0.21
C ARG A 351 -3.31 -1.21 1.38
N PHE A 352 -3.00 -0.79 2.61
CA PHE A 352 -3.68 -1.28 3.80
C PHE A 352 -5.21 -1.20 3.66
N MET A 353 -5.74 -0.07 3.17
CA MET A 353 -7.19 0.07 2.94
C MET A 353 -7.71 -0.83 1.81
N ALA A 354 -7.01 -0.88 0.67
CA ALA A 354 -7.40 -1.75 -0.45
C ALA A 354 -7.46 -3.22 -0.04
N ASN A 355 -6.46 -3.65 0.72
CA ASN A 355 -6.31 -5.01 1.20
C ASN A 355 -7.27 -5.36 2.32
N ALA A 356 -7.61 -4.42 3.19
CA ALA A 356 -8.63 -4.63 4.21
C ALA A 356 -9.99 -4.98 3.60
N LEU A 357 -10.43 -4.24 2.57
CA LEU A 357 -11.66 -4.57 1.85
C LEU A 357 -11.57 -5.90 1.11
N ARG A 358 -10.43 -6.21 0.48
CA ARG A 358 -10.22 -7.51 -0.19
C ARG A 358 -10.23 -8.68 0.77
N LEU A 359 -9.60 -8.53 1.92
CA LEU A 359 -9.55 -9.55 2.96
C LEU A 359 -10.96 -9.86 3.47
N ALA A 360 -11.74 -8.82 3.77
CA ALA A 360 -13.13 -8.98 4.18
C ALA A 360 -14.01 -9.56 3.07
N GLY A 361 -13.96 -9.02 1.85
CA GLY A 361 -14.76 -9.49 0.73
C GLY A 361 -14.45 -10.94 0.35
N GLY A 362 -13.17 -11.31 0.33
CA GLY A 362 -12.72 -12.66 0.03
C GLY A 362 -13.14 -13.69 1.09
N TYR A 363 -13.00 -13.33 2.37
CA TYR A 363 -13.37 -14.22 3.48
C TYR A 363 -14.89 -14.35 3.64
N LEU A 364 -15.63 -13.25 3.53
CA LEU A 364 -17.08 -13.24 3.78
C LEU A 364 -17.89 -13.73 2.57
N GLY A 365 -17.35 -13.61 1.36
CA GLY A 365 -18.06 -13.94 0.11
C GLY A 365 -19.42 -13.24 0.05
N GLU A 366 -20.46 -13.99 -0.28
CA GLU A 366 -21.83 -13.48 -0.40
C GLU A 366 -22.39 -12.90 0.91
N VAL A 367 -21.94 -13.38 2.08
CA VAL A 367 -22.35 -12.83 3.40
C VAL A 367 -21.87 -11.39 3.57
N GLY A 368 -20.76 -11.03 2.93
CA GLY A 368 -20.21 -9.69 2.96
C GLY A 368 -21.00 -8.69 2.11
N ARG A 369 -21.79 -9.15 1.13
CA ARG A 369 -22.51 -8.23 0.23
C ARG A 369 -23.49 -7.34 0.98
N GLY A 370 -23.39 -6.04 0.75
CA GLY A 370 -24.23 -5.07 1.46
C GLY A 370 -23.84 -4.87 2.92
N ALA A 371 -22.61 -5.21 3.31
CA ALA A 371 -22.05 -4.78 4.58
C ALA A 371 -22.02 -3.24 4.66
N GLN A 372 -22.21 -2.72 5.86
CA GLN A 372 -22.00 -1.31 6.15
C GLN A 372 -20.55 -1.08 6.50
N ILE A 373 -19.93 -0.12 5.84
CA ILE A 373 -18.55 0.28 6.12
C ILE A 373 -18.57 1.36 7.20
N ASP A 374 -17.68 1.23 8.17
CA ASP A 374 -17.39 2.28 9.13
C ASP A 374 -15.87 2.36 9.37
N THR A 375 -15.45 3.36 10.12
CA THR A 375 -14.05 3.59 10.47
C THR A 375 -13.90 3.74 11.97
N VAL A 376 -12.88 3.10 12.51
CA VAL A 376 -12.50 3.22 13.93
C VAL A 376 -11.04 3.63 13.97
N GLY A 377 -10.78 4.91 14.23
CA GLY A 377 -9.44 5.49 14.10
C GLY A 377 -8.90 5.30 12.68
N ALA A 378 -7.91 4.40 12.55
CA ALA A 378 -7.25 4.06 11.29
C ALA A 378 -7.71 2.68 10.72
N GLY A 379 -8.64 1.99 11.40
CA GLY A 379 -9.16 0.70 10.94
C GLY A 379 -10.47 0.85 10.16
N LEU A 380 -10.63 0.03 9.12
CA LEU A 380 -11.92 -0.17 8.46
C LEU A 380 -12.70 -1.27 9.17
N THR A 381 -13.96 -1.03 9.47
CA THR A 381 -14.86 -2.03 10.04
C THR A 381 -16.02 -2.29 9.08
N LEU A 382 -16.46 -3.55 9.04
CA LEU A 382 -17.61 -3.97 8.26
C LEU A 382 -18.67 -4.58 9.16
N ALA A 383 -19.85 -3.98 9.19
CA ALA A 383 -21.02 -4.57 9.82
C ALA A 383 -21.84 -5.33 8.76
N THR A 384 -21.75 -6.65 8.80
CA THR A 384 -22.53 -7.54 7.93
C THR A 384 -24.02 -7.45 8.26
N ARG A 385 -24.89 -8.00 7.39
CA ARG A 385 -26.36 -7.92 7.58
C ARG A 385 -26.86 -8.73 8.78
N ASP A 386 -26.12 -9.75 9.19
CA ASP A 386 -26.42 -10.57 10.37
C ASP A 386 -26.04 -9.90 11.71
N GLY A 387 -25.45 -8.70 11.66
CA GLY A 387 -25.03 -7.93 12.83
C GLY A 387 -23.62 -8.24 13.32
N ARG A 388 -22.85 -9.08 12.63
CA ARG A 388 -21.44 -9.34 12.96
C ARG A 388 -20.53 -8.21 12.48
N LEU A 389 -19.71 -7.73 13.41
CA LEU A 389 -18.67 -6.74 13.15
C LEU A 389 -17.40 -7.47 12.71
N VAL A 390 -16.93 -7.16 11.51
CA VAL A 390 -15.72 -7.73 10.92
C VAL A 390 -14.67 -6.63 10.85
N LEU A 391 -13.50 -6.92 11.40
CA LEU A 391 -12.35 -6.05 11.37
C LEU A 391 -11.24 -6.74 10.55
N PRO A 392 -11.10 -6.41 9.26
CA PRO A 392 -9.98 -6.86 8.46
C PRO A 392 -8.73 -6.01 8.74
N LEU A 393 -7.66 -6.64 9.24
CA LEU A 393 -6.35 -6.02 9.39
C LEU A 393 -5.33 -6.77 8.51
N PRO A 394 -4.96 -6.22 7.33
CA PRO A 394 -3.91 -6.78 6.49
C PRO A 394 -2.53 -6.44 7.07
N ILE A 395 -2.20 -7.05 8.21
CA ILE A 395 -0.95 -6.88 8.96
C ILE A 395 -0.17 -8.20 9.01
N ASP A 396 1.16 -8.12 9.03
CA ASP A 396 2.01 -9.31 8.99
C ASP A 396 2.21 -9.96 10.37
N PHE A 397 2.27 -9.13 11.42
CA PHE A 397 2.39 -9.63 12.79
C PHE A 397 1.76 -8.69 13.82
N LEU A 398 0.84 -9.21 14.63
CA LEU A 398 0.20 -8.46 15.71
C LEU A 398 0.81 -8.78 17.08
N SER A 399 1.50 -7.81 17.67
CA SER A 399 1.87 -7.81 19.09
C SER A 399 0.88 -7.01 19.92
N TRP A 400 0.69 -7.36 21.20
CA TRP A 400 -0.13 -6.60 22.14
C TRP A 400 0.61 -5.38 22.68
N THR A 401 0.91 -4.44 21.79
CA THR A 401 1.52 -3.15 22.11
C THR A 401 0.50 -2.22 22.76
N GLU A 402 0.96 -1.12 23.37
CA GLU A 402 0.06 -0.08 23.91
C GLU A 402 -0.86 0.50 22.83
N THR A 403 -0.33 0.68 21.60
CA THR A 403 -1.12 1.16 20.45
C THR A 403 -2.19 0.15 20.05
N ALA A 404 -1.87 -1.15 20.01
CA ALA A 404 -2.85 -2.19 19.72
C ALA A 404 -3.94 -2.24 20.79
N ALA A 405 -3.55 -2.24 22.07
CA ALA A 405 -4.49 -2.26 23.18
C ALA A 405 -5.45 -1.06 23.13
N GLY A 406 -4.92 0.15 22.98
CA GLY A 406 -5.72 1.37 22.87
C GLY A 406 -6.67 1.36 21.66
N PHE A 407 -6.26 0.75 20.55
CA PHE A 407 -7.13 0.56 19.40
C PHE A 407 -8.31 -0.39 19.71
N PHE A 408 -8.03 -1.58 20.24
CA PHE A 408 -9.03 -2.63 20.51
C PHE A 408 -9.95 -2.32 21.70
N GLU A 409 -9.57 -1.38 22.56
CA GLU A 409 -10.36 -0.90 23.69
C GLU A 409 -11.33 0.23 23.34
N GLN A 410 -11.35 0.68 22.07
CA GLN A 410 -12.30 1.68 21.61
C GLN A 410 -13.75 1.20 21.79
N PRO A 411 -14.66 2.04 22.31
CA PRO A 411 -16.06 1.66 22.54
C PRO A 411 -16.78 1.13 21.29
N ALA A 412 -16.44 1.64 20.10
CA ALA A 412 -16.97 1.17 18.83
C ALA A 412 -16.69 -0.32 18.53
N LEU A 413 -15.69 -0.91 19.19
CA LEU A 413 -15.25 -2.29 19.02
C LEU A 413 -15.67 -3.21 20.19
N SER A 414 -16.49 -2.72 21.11
CA SER A 414 -16.80 -3.41 22.38
C SER A 414 -18.09 -4.23 22.37
N THR A 415 -18.92 -4.12 21.33
CA THR A 415 -20.27 -4.70 21.31
C THR A 415 -20.48 -5.68 20.14
N GLY A 416 -21.38 -6.65 20.35
CA GLY A 416 -21.80 -7.62 19.34
C GLY A 416 -20.79 -8.75 19.06
N PRO A 417 -21.16 -9.71 18.18
CA PRO A 417 -20.25 -10.72 17.67
C PRO A 417 -19.18 -10.05 16.79
N ARG A 418 -17.91 -10.35 17.09
CA ARG A 418 -16.76 -9.64 16.53
C ARG A 418 -15.73 -10.62 15.97
N LEU A 419 -15.37 -10.41 14.72
CA LEU A 419 -14.43 -11.21 13.96
C LEU A 419 -13.25 -10.35 13.52
N LEU A 420 -12.05 -10.75 13.91
CA LEU A 420 -10.79 -10.18 13.46
C LEU A 420 -10.20 -11.07 12.37
N LEU A 421 -9.94 -10.50 11.19
CA LEU A 421 -9.28 -11.17 10.09
C LEU A 421 -7.86 -10.62 9.95
N LEU A 422 -6.85 -11.50 9.99
CA LEU A 422 -5.44 -11.16 9.83
C LEU A 422 -4.85 -11.89 8.62
N THR A 423 -4.08 -11.17 7.79
CA THR A 423 -3.24 -11.79 6.75
C THR A 423 -2.03 -12.50 7.34
N GLY A 424 -1.48 -11.96 8.42
CA GLY A 424 -0.33 -12.51 9.11
C GLY A 424 -0.68 -13.33 10.34
N THR A 425 0.20 -13.27 11.34
CA THR A 425 0.05 -13.99 12.62
C THR A 425 0.03 -13.03 13.81
N LEU A 426 -0.07 -13.55 15.03
CA LEU A 426 -0.09 -12.74 16.25
C LEU A 426 0.67 -13.42 17.39
N SER A 427 1.11 -12.64 18.37
CA SER A 427 1.72 -13.15 19.59
C SER A 427 0.70 -13.91 20.45
N ASP A 428 1.19 -14.84 21.29
CA ASP A 428 0.34 -15.55 22.24
C ASP A 428 -0.38 -14.60 23.21
N ARG A 429 0.25 -13.46 23.54
CA ARG A 429 -0.37 -12.45 24.39
C ARG A 429 -1.51 -11.75 23.64
N ALA A 430 -1.28 -11.30 22.42
CA ALA A 430 -2.32 -10.66 21.61
C ALA A 430 -3.53 -11.59 21.45
N LEU A 431 -3.30 -12.88 21.20
CA LEU A 431 -4.38 -13.85 21.08
C LEU A 431 -5.19 -13.97 22.37
N ARG A 432 -4.52 -14.07 23.53
CA ARG A 432 -5.19 -14.13 24.84
C ARG A 432 -6.00 -12.87 25.13
N GLU A 433 -5.45 -11.69 24.85
CA GLU A 433 -6.09 -10.41 25.14
C GLU A 433 -7.30 -10.15 24.22
N LEU A 434 -7.22 -10.54 22.94
CA LEU A 434 -8.33 -10.47 21.98
C LEU A 434 -9.44 -11.45 22.34
N THR A 435 -9.08 -12.70 22.63
CA THR A 435 -10.06 -13.74 23.00
C THR A 435 -10.77 -13.38 24.31
N ARG A 436 -10.05 -12.88 25.31
CA ARG A 436 -10.65 -12.36 26.56
C ARG A 436 -11.61 -11.21 26.33
N ARG A 437 -11.38 -10.40 25.30
CA ARG A 437 -12.26 -9.32 24.88
C ARG A 437 -13.41 -9.78 23.98
N GLY A 438 -13.54 -11.09 23.70
CA GLY A 438 -14.64 -11.66 22.93
C GLY A 438 -14.49 -11.56 21.41
N TRP A 439 -13.26 -11.44 20.91
CA TRP A 439 -12.96 -11.52 19.48
C TRP A 439 -12.79 -12.97 19.04
N GLU A 440 -13.46 -13.33 17.96
CA GLU A 440 -13.07 -14.46 17.12
C GLU A 440 -11.90 -14.01 16.24
N VAL A 441 -10.81 -14.78 16.19
CA VAL A 441 -9.60 -14.40 15.46
C VAL A 441 -9.28 -15.44 14.41
N VAL A 442 -9.18 -15.01 13.15
CA VAL A 442 -8.74 -15.84 12.03
C VAL A 442 -7.44 -15.25 11.47
N THR A 443 -6.42 -16.09 11.35
CA THR A 443 -5.07 -15.71 10.91
C THR A 443 -4.73 -16.33 9.58
N ARG A 444 -3.69 -15.80 8.92
CA ARG A 444 -3.22 -16.31 7.62
C ARG A 444 -4.33 -16.39 6.57
N VAL A 445 -5.26 -15.44 6.60
CA VAL A 445 -6.33 -15.35 5.62
C VAL A 445 -5.72 -14.91 4.29
N PRO A 446 -5.80 -15.74 3.23
CA PRO A 446 -5.26 -15.36 1.93
C PRO A 446 -6.10 -14.25 1.31
N TYR A 447 -5.48 -13.39 0.49
CA TYR A 447 -6.27 -12.53 -0.39
C TYR A 447 -6.97 -13.38 -1.44
N ALA A 448 -8.26 -13.09 -1.70
CA ALA A 448 -8.95 -13.72 -2.80
C ALA A 448 -8.23 -13.42 -4.13
N VAL A 449 -7.92 -14.47 -4.88
CA VAL A 449 -7.37 -14.37 -6.23
C VAL A 449 -8.52 -14.00 -7.16
N ALA A 450 -8.34 -12.97 -7.98
CA ALA A 450 -9.33 -12.62 -9.00
C ALA A 450 -9.59 -13.84 -9.90
N GLY A 451 -10.82 -14.36 -9.87
CA GLY A 451 -11.28 -15.46 -10.72
C GLY A 451 -11.28 -16.87 -10.10
N THR A 452 -11.01 -17.04 -8.80
CA THR A 452 -11.29 -18.32 -8.12
C THR A 452 -12.59 -18.22 -7.34
N GLU A 453 -13.61 -18.99 -7.74
CA GLU A 453 -14.77 -19.26 -6.87
C GLU A 453 -14.29 -19.78 -5.51
N PRO A 454 -14.95 -19.40 -4.40
CA PRO A 454 -14.60 -19.94 -3.09
C PRO A 454 -14.74 -21.46 -3.12
N ALA A 455 -13.67 -22.17 -2.75
CA ALA A 455 -13.72 -23.60 -2.55
C ALA A 455 -14.78 -23.88 -1.48
N THR A 456 -15.90 -24.46 -1.90
CA THR A 456 -16.91 -25.02 -1.01
C THR A 456 -16.27 -26.17 -0.23
N GLY A 457 -16.02 -25.96 1.05
CA GLY A 457 -15.58 -26.96 2.02
C GLY A 457 -16.39 -26.85 3.29
#